data_AF-A0A0F7SLX0-F1
#
_entry.id   AF-A0A0F7SLX0-F1
#
_cell.length_a   1.000
_cell.length_b   1.000
_cell.length_c   1.000
_cell.angle_alpha   90.00
_cell.angle_beta   90.00
_cell.angle_gamma   90.00
#
_symmetry.space_group_name_H-M   'P 1'
#
loop_
_entity.id
_entity.type
_entity.pdbx_description
1 polymer ?
#
loop_
_entity_poly.entity_id
_entity_poly.type
_entity_poly.pdbx_seq_one_letter_code
_entity_poly.pdbx_strand_id
1 'polypeptide(L)' 'MPDKAYTLLDISPNQMLTLTDADRNSRSDIPLPDGKIGENIREEFMNGKDLTVTVSVVEGKIRASSFAVN' A
#
# COMPACT_ATOMS: atom_id res chain seq x y z
N MET A 1 8.99 8.38 12.87
CA MET A 1 7.80 8.88 12.16
C MET A 1 6.66 7.91 12.43
N PRO A 2 5.45 8.37 12.73
CA PRO A 2 4.31 7.48 12.94
C PRO A 2 3.94 6.78 11.63
N ASP A 3 3.43 5.56 11.75
CA ASP A 3 2.86 4.83 10.62
C ASP A 3 1.66 5.61 10.07
N LYS A 4 1.56 5.71 8.74
CA LYS A 4 0.45 6.40 8.08
C LYS A 4 -0.32 5.42 7.21
N ALA A 5 -1.64 5.44 7.37
CA ALA A 5 -2.56 4.64 6.59
C ALA A 5 -2.94 5.38 5.31
N TYR A 6 -2.99 4.64 4.21
CA TYR A 6 -3.36 5.13 2.89
C TYR A 6 -4.31 4.15 2.21
N THR A 7 -5.26 4.66 1.45
CA THR A 7 -6.13 3.82 0.62
C THR A 7 -5.39 3.42 -0.65
N LEU A 8 -5.44 2.14 -1.00
CA LEU A 8 -4.89 1.63 -2.26
C LEU A 8 -5.86 1.94 -3.40
N LEU A 9 -5.36 2.65 -4.41
CA LEU A 9 -6.11 2.98 -5.61
C LEU A 9 -5.78 2.06 -6.78
N ASP A 10 -4.52 1.68 -6.94
CA ASP A 10 -4.06 0.84 -8.05
C ASP A 10 -2.73 0.14 -7.74
N ILE A 11 -2.45 -0.95 -8.45
CA ILE A 11 -1.17 -1.64 -8.45
C ILE A 11 -0.63 -1.62 -9.88
N SER A 12 0.43 -0.83 -10.10
CA SER A 12 1.04 -0.67 -11.41
C SER A 12 1.71 -1.96 -11.91
N PRO A 13 1.89 -2.14 -13.24
CA PRO A 13 2.54 -3.33 -13.82
C PRO A 13 3.99 -3.55 -13.35
N ASN A 14 4.67 -2.49 -12.94
CA ASN A 14 6.01 -2.52 -12.33
C ASN A 14 5.98 -2.82 -10.82
N GLN A 15 4.85 -3.30 -10.29
CA GLN A 15 4.65 -3.65 -8.87
C GLN A 15 4.79 -2.44 -7.91
N MET A 16 4.40 -1.26 -8.37
CA MET A 16 4.32 -0.06 -7.52
C MET A 16 2.89 0.17 -7.04
N LEU A 17 2.73 0.55 -5.77
CA LEU A 17 1.43 0.86 -5.17
C LEU A 17 1.07 2.32 -5.42
N THR A 18 -0.10 2.55 -5.99
CA THR A 18 -0.73 3.88 -6.04
C THR A 18 -1.61 4.03 -4.80
N LEU A 19 -1.15 4.83 -3.85
CA LEU A 19 -1.79 5.06 -2.56
C LEU A 19 -2.34 6.49 -2.49
N THR A 20 -3.40 6.73 -1.72
CA THR A 20 -3.93 8.07 -1.44
C THR A 20 -4.26 8.25 0.03
N ASP A 21 -4.08 9.46 0.56
CA ASP A 21 -4.50 9.81 1.91
C ASP A 21 -5.81 10.63 1.92
N ALA A 22 -6.31 10.91 3.12
CA ALA A 22 -7.55 11.67 3.33
C ALA A 22 -7.49 13.10 2.75
N ASP A 23 -6.29 13.64 2.58
CA ASP A 23 -6.04 14.97 2.03
C ASP A 23 -5.93 14.95 0.49
N ARG A 24 -6.26 13.80 -0.13
CA ARG A 24 -6.14 13.53 -1.58
C ARG A 24 -4.71 13.62 -2.11
N ASN A 25 -3.71 13.48 -1.25
CA ASN A 25 -2.33 13.35 -1.70
C ASN A 25 -2.09 11.91 -2.14
N SER A 26 -1.82 11.74 -3.43
CA SER A 26 -1.48 10.44 -4.00
C SER A 26 0.03 10.20 -4.00
N ARG A 27 0.42 8.95 -3.78
CA ARG A 27 1.79 8.47 -3.76
C ARG A 27 1.92 7.23 -4.63
N SER A 28 2.96 7.18 -5.45
CA SER A 28 3.27 6.05 -6.33
C SER A 28 4.74 5.62 -6.21
N ASP A 29 5.41 6.03 -5.13
CA ASP A 29 6.82 5.80 -4.84
C ASP A 29 7.07 4.59 -3.94
N ILE A 30 6.01 3.88 -3.53
CA ILE A 30 6.09 2.73 -2.61
C ILE A 30 5.90 1.43 -3.41
N PRO A 31 6.88 0.51 -3.38
CA PRO A 31 6.72 -0.79 -4.03
C PRO A 31 5.76 -1.68 -3.25
N LEU A 32 5.11 -2.61 -3.95
CA LEU A 32 4.41 -3.73 -3.34
C LEU A 32 5.40 -4.51 -2.45
N PRO A 33 5.07 -4.80 -1.19
CA PRO A 33 5.97 -5.52 -0.31
C PRO A 33 6.15 -6.97 -0.80
N ASP A 34 7.35 -7.51 -0.64
CA ASP A 34 7.65 -8.89 -1.04
C ASP A 34 6.94 -9.92 -0.16
N GLY A 35 6.77 -11.12 -0.70
CA GLY A 35 6.23 -12.28 0.01
C GLY A 35 4.72 -12.22 0.23
N LYS A 36 4.25 -12.94 1.26
CA LYS A 36 2.83 -13.19 1.50
C LYS A 36 1.98 -11.92 1.67
N ILE A 37 2.57 -10.84 2.19
CA ILE A 37 1.85 -9.57 2.36
C ILE A 37 1.51 -8.97 0.99
N GLY A 38 2.46 -8.90 0.06
CA GLY A 38 2.21 -8.39 -1.29
C GLY A 38 1.26 -9.28 -2.09
N GLU A 39 1.41 -10.61 -1.97
CA GLU A 39 0.50 -11.58 -2.59
C GLU A 39 -0.95 -11.34 -2.14
N ASN A 40 -1.17 -11.22 -0.83
CA ASN A 40 -2.51 -10.96 -0.29
C ASN A 40 -3.05 -9.58 -0.70
N ILE A 41 -2.24 -8.52 -0.66
CA ILE A 41 -2.67 -7.18 -1.12
C ILE A 41 -3.15 -7.26 -2.57
N ARG A 42 -2.40 -7.94 -3.42
CA ARG A 42 -2.74 -8.08 -4.83
C ARG A 42 -4.00 -8.91 -5.02
N GLU A 43 -4.13 -10.03 -4.32
CA GLU A 43 -5.30 -10.90 -4.40
C GLU A 43 -6.57 -10.15 -3.96
N GLU A 44 -6.53 -9.49 -2.81
CA GLU A 44 -7.69 -8.75 -2.29
C GLU A 44 -8.06 -7.55 -3.18
N PHE A 45 -7.06 -6.88 -3.77
CA PHE A 45 -7.30 -5.81 -4.74
C PHE A 45 -7.93 -6.35 -6.03
N MET A 46 -7.44 -7.48 -6.54
CA MET A 46 -8.01 -8.14 -7.73
C MET A 46 -9.42 -8.68 -7.49
N ASN A 47 -9.76 -9.00 -6.24
CA ASN A 47 -11.13 -9.34 -5.82
C ASN A 47 -12.05 -8.11 -5.75
N GLY A 48 -11.54 -6.91 -6.05
CA GLY A 48 -12.31 -5.67 -6.04
C GLY A 48 -12.60 -5.14 -4.64
N LYS A 49 -11.82 -5.56 -3.63
CA LYS A 49 -11.97 -5.04 -2.27
C LYS A 49 -11.21 -3.73 -2.11
N ASP A 50 -11.77 -2.87 -1.28
CA ASP A 50 -11.10 -1.64 -0.85
C ASP A 50 -10.05 -1.97 0.21
N LEU A 51 -8.82 -1.52 -0.01
CA LEU A 51 -7.69 -1.82 0.85
C LEU A 51 -7.10 -0.55 1.43
N THR A 52 -6.80 -0.58 2.72
CA THR A 52 -5.98 0.43 3.40
C THR A 52 -4.62 -0.16 3.73
N VAL A 53 -3.58 0.40 3.11
CA VAL A 53 -2.19 0.01 3.33
C VAL A 53 -1.56 0.93 4.37
N THR A 54 -0.95 0.34 5.40
CA THR A 54 -0.16 1.06 6.39
C THR A 54 1.28 1.14 5.90
N VAL A 55 1.81 2.35 5.89
CA VAL A 55 3.16 2.66 5.45
C VAL A 55 3.97 3.13 6.64
N SER A 56 5.12 2.49 6.82
CA SER A 56 6.06 2.74 7.91
C SER A 56 7.41 3.19 7.36
N VAL A 57 8.13 4.00 8.15
CA VAL A 57 9.52 4.36 7.86
C VAL A 57 10.43 3.53 8.75
N VAL A 58 11.14 2.58 8.16
CA VAL A 58 12.08 1.70 8.85
C VAL A 58 13.48 2.00 8.34
N GLU A 59 14.39 2.40 9.24
CA GLU A 59 15.78 2.76 8.90
C GLU A 59 15.90 3.81 7.78
N GLY A 60 14.98 4.78 7.75
CA GLY A 60 14.94 5.84 6.74
C GLY A 60 14.37 5.41 5.38
N LYS A 61 13.92 4.16 5.23
CA LYS A 61 13.24 3.66 4.03
C LYS A 61 11.73 3.57 4.29
N ILE A 62 10.96 4.13 3.36
CA ILE A 62 9.50 4.07 3.39
C ILE A 62 9.06 2.75 2.76
N ARG A 63 8.27 1.95 3.48
CA ARG A 63 7.75 0.67 3.00
C ARG A 63 6.33 0.40 3.52
N ALA A 64 5.54 -0.31 2.73
CA ALA A 64 4.30 -0.89 3.21
C ALA A 64 4.61 -1.97 4.27
N SER A 65 4.01 -1.85 5.45
CA SER A 65 4.24 -2.76 6.58
C SER A 65 3.06 -3.69 6.84
N SER A 66 1.83 -3.21 6.63
CA SER A 66 0.60 -3.99 6.79
C SER A 66 -0.52 -3.46 5.89
N PHE A 67 -1.62 -4.20 5.81
CA PHE A 67 -2.84 -3.78 5.13
C PHE A 67 -4.09 -4.23 5.90
N ALA A 68 -5.19 -3.53 5.69
CA ALA A 68 -6.51 -3.86 6.16
C ALA A 68 -7.50 -3.81 4.99
N VAL A 69 -8.49 -4.70 5.01
CA VAL A 69 -9.60 -4.71 4.06
C VAL A 69 -10.73 -3.89 4.67
N ASN A 70 -11.31 -2.96 3.90
CA ASN A 70 -12.48 -2.17 4.31
C ASN A 70 -13.79 -2.78 3.82
#